data_AF-A0A6I9W7L3-F1
#
_entry.id   AF-A0A6I9W7L3-F1
#
_cell.length_a   1.000
_cell.length_b   1.000
_cell.length_c   1.000
_cell.angle_alpha   90.00
_cell.angle_beta   90.00
_cell.angle_gamma   90.00
#
_symmetry.space_group_name_H-M   'P 1'
#
loop_
_entity.id
_entity.type
_entity.pdbx_description
1 polymer ?
#
loop_
_entity_poly.entity_id
_entity_poly.type
_entity_poly.pdbx_seq_one_letter_code
_entity_poly.pdbx_strand_id
1 'polypeptide(L)'
;MDFDGLSMKQVTGLSPSFSMRLLSFIQDAMPLRLKEIHFVKQPFLFNMVWQMFKPFVREKLRKRMFFHGSKMSSLHAYIPPSHLPKNYDGELPEIDYSSADWYPLMLTYENKIKEWNTYGRRKN
;
A
#
# COMPACT_ATOMS: atom_id res chain seq x y z
N MET A 1 -4.21 -2.63 2.08
CA MET A 1 -4.54 -1.24 1.71
C MET A 1 -6.04 -1.09 1.79
N ASP A 2 -6.49 -0.21 2.68
CA ASP A 2 -7.89 0.17 2.80
C ASP A 2 -8.19 1.30 1.80
N PHE A 3 -9.25 1.12 1.01
CA PHE A 3 -9.70 2.05 -0.02
C PHE A 3 -11.04 2.71 0.33
N ASP A 4 -11.51 2.54 1.57
CA ASP A 4 -12.65 3.29 2.07
C ASP A 4 -12.40 4.79 1.98
N GLY A 5 -13.41 5.54 1.55
CA GLY A 5 -13.30 6.98 1.28
C GLY A 5 -12.43 7.36 0.07
N LEU A 6 -12.01 6.43 -0.79
CA LEU A 6 -11.30 6.77 -2.03
C LEU A 6 -12.10 7.77 -2.86
N SER A 7 -11.50 8.93 -3.13
CA SER A 7 -12.11 10.04 -3.86
C SER A 7 -11.40 10.34 -5.18
N MET A 8 -12.09 11.06 -6.07
CA MET A 8 -11.49 11.50 -7.35
C MET A 8 -10.21 12.32 -7.17
N LYS A 9 -10.12 13.12 -6.11
CA LYS A 9 -8.92 13.92 -5.80
C LYS A 9 -7.68 13.04 -5.58
N GLN A 10 -7.84 11.88 -4.94
CA GLN A 10 -6.74 10.92 -4.77
C GLN A 10 -6.43 10.21 -6.09
N VAL A 11 -7.46 9.84 -6.86
CA VAL A 11 -7.27 9.18 -8.17
C VAL A 11 -6.50 10.07 -9.15
N THR A 12 -6.76 11.38 -9.18
CA THR A 12 -6.01 12.32 -10.04
C THR A 12 -4.51 12.40 -9.71
N GLY A 13 -4.10 12.01 -8.49
CA GLY A 13 -2.70 11.90 -8.12
C GLY A 13 -1.97 10.68 -8.70
N LEU A 14 -2.71 9.69 -9.21
CA LEU A 14 -2.18 8.44 -9.73
C LEU A 14 -1.95 8.50 -11.25
N SER A 15 -1.24 9.53 -11.71
CA SER A 15 -0.92 9.68 -13.14
C SER A 15 -0.20 8.45 -13.71
N PRO A 16 -0.23 8.22 -15.05
CA PRO A 16 0.47 7.10 -15.66
C PRO A 16 1.98 7.07 -15.36
N SER A 17 2.64 8.24 -15.37
CA SER A 17 4.07 8.34 -15.08
C SER A 17 4.38 8.01 -13.61
N PHE A 18 3.54 8.47 -12.68
CA PHE A 18 3.66 8.11 -11.28
C PHE A 18 3.44 6.60 -11.06
N SER A 19 2.37 6.07 -11.65
CA SER A 19 2.00 4.64 -11.53
C SER A 19 3.09 3.73 -12.08
N MET A 20 3.69 4.08 -13.22
CA MET A 20 4.82 3.36 -13.79
C MET A 20 6.04 3.41 -12.86
N ARG A 21 6.39 4.58 -12.32
CA ARG A 21 7.51 4.71 -11.37
C ARG A 21 7.28 3.88 -10.10
N LEU A 22 6.07 3.91 -9.55
CA LEU A 22 5.68 3.15 -8.37
C LEU A 22 5.76 1.64 -8.63
N LEU A 23 5.24 1.16 -9.75
CA LEU A 23 5.29 -0.27 -10.10
C LEU A 23 6.69 -0.75 -10.43
N SER A 24 7.54 0.07 -11.07
CA SER A 24 8.96 -0.25 -11.25
C SER A 24 9.66 -0.40 -9.91
N PHE A 25 9.39 0.49 -8.95
CA PHE A 25 9.93 0.35 -7.59
C PHE A 25 9.48 -0.96 -6.94
N ILE A 26 8.16 -1.23 -6.91
CA ILE A 26 7.58 -2.41 -6.25
C ILE A 26 8.11 -3.72 -6.85
N GLN A 27 8.28 -3.78 -8.18
CA GLN A 27 8.62 -5.02 -8.88
C GLN A 27 10.13 -5.26 -8.98
N ASP A 28 10.94 -4.21 -9.12
CA ASP A 28 12.34 -4.34 -9.53
C ASP A 28 13.35 -3.73 -8.54
N ALA A 29 12.97 -2.70 -7.77
CA ALA A 29 13.94 -1.92 -6.99
C ALA A 29 13.75 -1.97 -5.47
N MET A 30 12.57 -2.39 -4.98
CA MET A 30 12.32 -2.49 -3.56
C MET A 30 13.21 -3.58 -2.94
N PRO A 31 14.04 -3.26 -1.92
CA PRO A 31 14.95 -4.22 -1.28
C PRO A 31 14.22 -5.13 -0.29
N LEU A 32 12.97 -5.50 -0.57
CA LEU A 32 12.11 -6.33 0.25
C LEU A 32 11.39 -7.37 -0.60
N ARG A 33 11.21 -8.58 -0.05
CA ARG A 33 10.39 -9.60 -0.70
C ARG A 33 8.91 -9.33 -0.43
N LEU A 34 8.25 -8.67 -1.37
CA LEU A 34 6.79 -8.56 -1.34
C LEU A 34 6.16 -9.96 -1.35
N LYS A 35 5.28 -10.27 -0.40
CA LYS A 35 4.55 -11.55 -0.36
C LYS A 35 3.17 -11.39 -0.98
N GLU A 36 2.37 -10.49 -0.42
CA GLU A 36 0.96 -10.30 -0.78
C GLU A 36 0.58 -8.83 -0.62
N ILE A 37 -0.37 -8.36 -1.44
CA ILE A 37 -1.02 -7.06 -1.32
C ILE A 37 -2.53 -7.31 -1.27
N HIS A 38 -3.15 -6.94 -0.16
CA HIS A 38 -4.59 -7.05 0.04
C HIS A 38 -5.26 -5.69 -0.14
N PHE A 39 -6.26 -5.63 -1.02
CA PHE A 39 -7.10 -4.47 -1.27
C PHE A 39 -8.46 -4.73 -0.63
N VAL A 40 -8.85 -3.88 0.33
CA VAL A 40 -10.12 -4.01 1.08
C VAL A 40 -10.94 -2.73 0.95
N LYS A 41 -12.25 -2.86 1.10
CA LYS A 41 -13.23 -1.76 1.01
C LYS A 41 -13.09 -0.93 -0.27
N GLN A 42 -12.60 -1.53 -1.36
CA GLN A 42 -12.36 -0.78 -2.58
C GLN A 42 -13.69 -0.48 -3.31
N PRO A 43 -14.02 0.80 -3.56
CA PRO A 43 -15.25 1.19 -4.24
C PRO A 43 -15.15 0.96 -5.75
N PHE A 44 -16.26 1.13 -6.49
CA PHE A 44 -16.25 1.03 -7.96
C PHE A 44 -15.20 1.93 -8.62
N LEU A 45 -14.90 3.08 -8.01
CA LEU A 45 -13.86 4.02 -8.46
C LEU A 45 -12.47 3.37 -8.54
N PHE A 46 -12.19 2.34 -7.74
CA PHE A 46 -10.94 1.59 -7.80
C PHE A 46 -10.70 0.95 -9.18
N ASN A 47 -11.75 0.67 -9.97
CA ASN A 47 -11.59 0.14 -11.32
C ASN A 47 -10.82 1.10 -12.24
N MET A 48 -10.96 2.42 -12.03
CA MET A 48 -10.17 3.42 -12.77
C MET A 48 -8.70 3.34 -12.38
N VAL A 49 -8.43 3.22 -11.07
CA VAL A 49 -7.08 3.00 -10.54
C VAL A 49 -6.48 1.73 -11.15
N TRP A 50 -7.19 0.61 -11.07
CA TRP A 50 -6.70 -0.66 -11.59
C TRP A 50 -6.38 -0.59 -13.08
N GLN A 51 -7.19 0.09 -13.90
CA GLN A 51 -6.91 0.27 -15.33
C GLN A 51 -5.61 1.04 -15.60
N MET A 52 -5.22 2.00 -14.74
CA MET A 52 -3.94 2.71 -14.88
C MET A 52 -2.74 1.83 -14.52
N PHE A 53 -2.89 0.96 -13.53
CA PHE A 53 -1.81 0.09 -13.05
C PHE A 53 -1.65 -1.17 -13.90
N LYS A 54 -2.76 -1.79 -14.31
CA LYS A 54 -2.83 -3.10 -14.98
C LYS A 54 -1.83 -3.27 -16.13
N PRO A 55 -1.59 -2.30 -17.04
CA PRO A 55 -0.64 -2.46 -18.15
C PRO A 55 0.81 -2.70 -17.70
N PHE A 56 1.19 -2.26 -16.50
CA PHE A 56 2.56 -2.31 -16.00
C PHE A 56 2.76 -3.38 -14.91
N VAL A 57 1.69 -4.07 -14.50
CA VAL A 57 1.73 -5.16 -13.52
C VAL A 57 2.15 -6.46 -14.21
N ARG A 58 3.31 -6.99 -13.81
CA ARG A 58 3.82 -8.28 -14.28
C ARG A 58 3.12 -9.43 -13.58
N GLU A 59 3.17 -10.61 -14.20
CA GLU A 59 2.46 -11.81 -13.71
C GLU A 59 2.79 -12.15 -12.25
N LYS A 60 4.06 -12.04 -11.86
CA LYS A 60 4.51 -12.29 -10.47
C LYS A 60 3.81 -11.37 -9.46
N LEU A 61 3.68 -10.07 -9.77
CA LEU A 61 2.99 -9.13 -8.90
C LEU A 61 1.48 -9.39 -8.96
N ARG A 62 0.91 -9.61 -10.15
CA ARG A 62 -0.51 -9.91 -10.33
C ARG A 62 -0.99 -11.09 -9.46
N LYS A 63 -0.19 -12.15 -9.36
CA LYS A 63 -0.49 -13.34 -8.52
C LYS A 63 -0.46 -13.06 -7.01
N ARG A 64 0.05 -11.90 -6.59
CA ARG A 64 0.19 -11.48 -5.19
C ARG A 64 -0.81 -10.40 -4.80
N MET A 65 -1.66 -9.96 -5.72
CA MET A 65 -2.66 -8.93 -5.47
C MET A 65 -4.01 -9.60 -5.23
N PHE A 66 -4.62 -9.34 -4.08
CA PHE A 66 -5.89 -9.90 -3.66
C PHE A 66 -6.91 -8.78 -3.44
N PHE A 67 -8.08 -8.92 -4.06
CA PHE A 67 -9.12 -7.91 -4.05
C PHE A 67 -10.34 -8.44 -3.28
N HIS A 68 -10.65 -7.85 -2.13
CA HIS A 68 -11.67 -8.37 -1.21
C HIS A 68 -13.01 -7.63 -1.30
N GLY A 69 -13.00 -6.40 -1.83
CA GLY A 69 -14.21 -5.58 -1.93
C GLY A 69 -14.69 -5.22 -0.54
N SER A 70 -16.00 -5.22 -0.35
CA SER A 70 -16.62 -5.03 0.97
C SER A 70 -16.71 -6.32 1.79
N LYS A 71 -16.24 -7.47 1.29
CA LYS A 71 -16.38 -8.77 1.95
C LYS A 71 -15.14 -9.09 2.80
N MET A 72 -15.17 -8.73 4.08
CA MET A 72 -14.02 -8.93 4.97
C MET A 72 -13.70 -10.41 5.24
N SER A 73 -14.68 -11.30 5.18
CA SER A 73 -14.44 -12.76 5.26
C SER A 73 -13.49 -13.28 4.16
N SER A 74 -13.37 -12.59 3.03
CA SER A 74 -12.36 -12.93 2.01
C SER A 74 -10.94 -12.57 2.46
N LEU A 75 -10.76 -11.50 3.26
CA LEU A 75 -9.47 -11.18 3.89
C LEU A 75 -9.15 -12.20 4.98
N HIS A 76 -10.16 -12.62 5.76
CA HIS A 76 -9.98 -13.56 6.86
C HIS A 76 -9.47 -14.94 6.44
N ALA A 77 -9.66 -15.31 5.17
CA ALA A 77 -9.06 -16.51 4.58
C ALA A 77 -7.52 -16.44 4.46
N TYR A 78 -6.94 -15.24 4.55
CA TYR A 78 -5.49 -14.98 4.48
C TYR A 78 -4.91 -14.57 5.83
N ILE A 79 -5.68 -13.82 6.64
CA ILE A 79 -5.24 -13.29 7.93
C ILE A 79 -6.30 -13.61 8.99
N PRO A 80 -5.98 -14.38 10.04
CA PRO A 80 -6.95 -14.71 11.09
C PRO A 80 -7.53 -13.45 11.77
N PRO A 81 -8.83 -13.43 12.11
CA PRO A 81 -9.47 -12.32 12.82
C PRO A 81 -8.76 -11.93 14.13
N SER A 82 -8.14 -12.88 14.82
CA SER A 82 -7.34 -12.66 16.03
C SER A 82 -6.13 -11.73 15.85
N HIS A 83 -5.69 -11.49 14.61
CA HIS A 83 -4.57 -10.62 14.27
C HIS A 83 -5.01 -9.29 13.63
N LEU A 84 -6.32 -9.05 13.54
CA LEU A 84 -6.89 -7.87 12.90
C LEU A 84 -7.64 -7.02 13.93
N PRO A 85 -7.66 -5.69 13.77
CA PRO A 85 -8.49 -4.82 14.58
C PRO A 85 -9.96 -4.90 14.16
N LYS A 86 -10.85 -4.53 15.07
CA LYS A 86 -12.32 -4.52 14.88
C LYS A 86 -12.79 -3.76 13.62
N ASN A 87 -12.09 -2.72 13.17
CA ASN A 87 -12.43 -2.00 11.92
C ASN A 87 -12.29 -2.85 10.64
N TYR A 88 -11.70 -4.05 10.76
CA TYR A 88 -11.60 -5.08 9.71
C TYR A 88 -12.23 -6.40 10.18
N ASP A 89 -13.29 -6.34 10.99
CA ASP A 89 -14.02 -7.48 11.54
C ASP A 89 -13.12 -8.47 12.31
N GLY A 90 -12.08 -7.94 12.98
CA GLY A 90 -11.14 -8.70 13.80
C GLY A 90 -11.42 -8.62 15.29
N GLU A 91 -10.53 -9.21 16.10
CA GLU A 91 -10.68 -9.34 17.57
C GLU A 91 -9.84 -8.32 18.35
N LEU A 92 -8.83 -7.71 17.72
CA LEU A 92 -8.00 -6.68 18.35
C LEU A 92 -8.80 -5.37 18.51
N PRO A 93 -8.39 -4.47 19.43
CA PRO A 93 -9.00 -3.15 19.56
C PRO A 93 -9.10 -2.40 18.23
N GLU A 94 -10.07 -1.49 18.12
CA GLU A 94 -10.15 -0.61 16.95
C GLU A 94 -8.87 0.22 16.80
N ILE A 95 -8.54 0.57 15.56
CA ILE A 95 -7.44 1.50 15.28
C ILE A 95 -7.81 2.86 15.87
N ASP A 96 -7.05 3.27 16.87
CA ASP A 96 -7.24 4.52 17.61
C ASP A 96 -6.05 5.50 17.44
N TYR A 97 -5.13 5.19 16.52
CA TYR A 97 -3.97 6.01 16.21
C TYR A 97 -4.02 6.60 14.80
N SER A 98 -3.30 7.69 14.61
CA SER A 98 -3.20 8.48 13.39
C SER A 98 -1.74 8.69 12.99
N SER A 99 -1.52 9.48 11.94
CA SER A 99 -0.16 9.93 11.61
C SER A 99 0.49 10.77 12.71
N ALA A 100 -0.28 11.44 13.55
CA ALA A 100 0.27 12.21 14.66
C ALA A 100 1.04 11.32 15.67
N ASP A 101 0.65 10.05 15.80
CA ASP A 101 1.21 9.13 16.78
C ASP A 101 2.52 8.49 16.30
N TRP A 102 2.60 8.11 15.01
CA TRP A 102 3.80 7.48 14.45
C TRP A 102 4.78 8.45 13.80
N TYR A 103 4.36 9.66 13.42
CA TYR A 103 5.24 10.63 12.78
C TYR A 103 6.43 11.07 13.64
N PRO A 104 6.30 11.33 14.96
CA PRO A 104 7.44 11.66 15.81
C PRO A 104 8.52 10.57 15.80
N LEU A 105 8.13 9.29 15.79
CA LEU A 105 9.07 8.18 15.67
C LEU A 105 9.85 8.26 14.35
N MET A 106 9.17 8.54 13.23
CA MET A 106 9.84 8.69 11.93
C MET A 106 10.87 9.82 11.94
N LEU A 107 10.59 10.93 12.64
CA LEU A 107 11.54 12.04 12.78
C LEU A 107 12.83 11.64 13.52
N THR A 108 12.76 10.69 14.46
CA THR A 108 13.98 10.20 15.15
C THR A 108 14.98 9.54 14.20
N TYR A 109 14.52 9.06 13.04
CA TYR A 109 15.36 8.46 11.99
C TYR A 109 15.78 9.46 10.91
N GLU A 110 15.35 10.72 10.95
CA GLU A 110 15.62 11.69 9.88
C GLU A 110 17.12 11.87 9.61
N ASN A 111 17.94 11.94 10.67
CA ASN A 111 19.39 12.06 10.52
C ASN A 111 20.02 10.83 9.86
N LYS A 112 19.53 9.62 10.18
CA LYS A 112 19.98 8.39 9.52
C LYS A 112 19.57 8.36 8.05
N ILE A 113 18.35 8.81 7.73
CA ILE A 113 17.88 8.91 6.35
C ILE A 113 18.74 9.91 5.56
N LYS A 114 19.05 11.09 6.15
CA LYS A 114 19.97 12.07 5.55
C LYS A 114 21.35 11.46 5.28
N GLU A 115 21.89 10.72 6.25
CA GLU A 115 23.16 10.00 6.09
C GLU A 115 23.10 8.96 4.97
N TRP A 116 22.08 8.11 4.94
CA TRP A 116 21.91 7.08 3.90
C TRP A 116 21.78 7.68 2.50
N ASN A 117 21.13 8.84 2.37
CA ASN A 117 21.04 9.57 1.11
C ASN A 117 22.39 10.11 0.62
N THR A 118 23.42 10.13 1.48
CA THR A 118 24.79 10.50 1.06
C THR A 118 25.57 9.36 0.40
N TYR A 119 25.08 8.11 0.55
CA TYR A 119 25.69 6.91 0.01
C TYR A 119 25.31 6.70 -1.47
N GLY A 120 26.08 5.87 -2.18
CA GLY A 120 25.88 5.60 -3.61
C GLY A 120 26.56 6.62 -4.53
N ARG A 121 26.32 6.51 -5.86
CA ARG A 121 26.91 7.44 -6.82
C ARG A 121 26.24 8.80 -6.71
N ARG A 122 26.97 9.79 -6.21
CA ARG A 122 26.62 11.21 -6.40
C ARG A 122 26.83 11.54 -7.88
N LYS A 123 25.81 12.09 -8.53
CA LYS A 123 26.02 12.72 -9.85
C LYS A 123 26.93 13.94 -9.60
N ASN A 124 28.13 13.90 -10.17
CA ASN A 124 28.95 15.10 -10.37
C ASN A 124 28.22 16.07 -11.30
#